data_AF-A0A974Z0K8-F1
#
_entry.id   AF-A0A974Z0K8-F1
#
_cell.length_a   1.000
_cell.length_b   1.000
_cell.length_c   1.000
_cell.angle_alpha   90.00
_cell.angle_beta   90.00
_cell.angle_gamma   90.00
#
_symmetry.space_group_name_H-M   'P 1'
#
loop_
_entity.id
_entity.type
_entity.pdbx_description
1 polymer ?
#
loop_
_entity_poly.entity_id
_entity_poly.type
_entity_poly.pdbx_seq_one_letter_code
_entity_poly.pdbx_strand_id
1 'polypeptide(L)' 'MIKNLTIKALLEEKTKNDKAMRDFLFDIVNHENESCQYSKKYKELIDLALNERGNE' A
#
# COMPACT_ATOMS: atom_id res chain seq x y z
N MET A 1 -4.64 -0.49 -3.71
CA MET A 1 -3.49 -1.40 -3.59
C MET A 1 -2.96 -1.62 -4.99
N ILE A 2 -1.82 -1.02 -5.30
CA ILE A 2 -1.11 -1.25 -6.55
C ILE A 2 -0.61 -2.71 -6.51
N LYS A 3 -1.50 -3.63 -6.87
CA LYS A 3 -1.14 -4.97 -7.32
C LYS A 3 -0.80 -4.84 -8.79
N ASN A 4 0.36 -4.31 -9.11
CA ASN A 4 0.74 -4.27 -10.50
C ASN A 4 2.22 -4.51 -10.66
N LEU A 5 2.57 -5.78 -10.82
CA LEU A 5 3.85 -6.20 -11.39
C LEU A 5 4.18 -5.37 -12.64
N THR A 6 3.16 -4.97 -13.41
CA THR A 6 3.24 -4.03 -14.53
C THR A 6 3.80 -2.65 -14.14
N ILE A 7 3.40 -2.07 -13.00
CA ILE A 7 3.91 -0.77 -12.54
C ILE A 7 5.36 -0.90 -12.08
N LYS A 8 5.71 -1.97 -11.36
CA LYS A 8 7.12 -2.21 -10.96
C LYS A 8 8.03 -2.38 -12.17
N ALA A 9 7.61 -3.17 -13.17
CA ALA A 9 8.36 -3.36 -14.40
C ALA A 9 8.52 -2.05 -15.20
N LEU A 10 7.46 -1.24 -15.30
CA LEU A 10 7.51 0.08 -15.93
C LEU A 10 8.45 1.04 -15.18
N LEU A 11 8.44 1.03 -13.85
CA LEU A 11 9.36 1.82 -13.05
C LEU A 11 10.80 1.41 -13.32
N GLU A 12 11.11 0.11 -13.28
CA GLU A 12 12.44 -0.42 -13.59
C GLU A 12 12.91 -0.03 -15.00
N GLU A 13 12.05 -0.16 -16.01
CA GLU A 13 12.37 0.20 -17.39
C GLU A 13 12.66 1.70 -17.54
N LYS A 14 11.80 2.56 -16.97
CA LYS A 14 11.90 4.02 -17.11
C LYS A 14 13.03 4.63 -16.28
N THR A 15 13.40 3.98 -15.18
CA THR A 15 14.46 4.44 -14.27
C THR A 15 15.73 3.59 -14.37
N LYS A 16 15.91 2.82 -15.45
CA LYS A 16 17.03 1.88 -15.60
C LYS A 16 18.41 2.51 -15.36
N ASN A 17 18.56 3.78 -15.77
CA ASN A 17 19.82 4.54 -15.66
C ASN A 17 19.83 5.55 -14.49
N ASP A 18 18.77 5.61 -13.69
CA ASP A 18 18.65 6.55 -12.58
C ASP A 18 18.18 5.79 -11.32
N LYS A 19 19.16 5.31 -10.56
CA LYS A 19 18.91 4.55 -9.33
C LYS A 19 18.18 5.39 -8.28
N ALA A 20 18.54 6.66 -8.13
CA ALA A 20 17.94 7.52 -7.12
C ALA A 20 16.44 7.75 -7.40
N MET A 21 16.10 8.01 -8.67
CA MET A 21 14.71 8.11 -9.10
C MET A 21 13.96 6.77 -8.93
N ARG A 22 14.61 5.65 -9.26
CA ARG A 22 14.01 4.33 -9.06
C ARG A 22 13.62 4.11 -7.61
N ASP A 23 14.58 4.27 -6.70
CA ASP A 23 14.38 4.01 -5.27
C ASP A 23 13.27 4.90 -4.71
N PHE A 24 13.29 6.20 -5.06
CA PHE A 24 12.23 7.16 -4.66
C PHE A 24 10.83 6.73 -5.12
N LEU A 25 10.67 6.31 -6.38
CA LEU A 25 9.37 5.88 -6.90
C LEU A 25 8.91 4.56 -6.28
N PHE A 26 9.83 3.65 -5.97
CA PHE A 26 9.51 2.41 -5.26
C PHE A 26 9.07 2.68 -3.82
N ASP A 27 9.69 3.64 -3.12
CA ASP A 27 9.28 4.05 -1.78
C ASP A 27 7.85 4.61 -1.75
N ILE A 28 7.48 5.42 -2.75
CA ILE A 28 6.09 5.91 -2.90
C ILE A 28 5.11 4.75 -3.04
N VAL A 29 5.41 3.79 -3.93
CA VAL A 29 4.54 2.63 -4.18
C VAL A 29 4.42 1.75 -2.94
N ASN A 30 5.52 1.54 -2.21
CA ASN A 30 5.52 0.78 -0.97
C ASN A 30 4.67 1.46 0.11
N HIS A 31 4.84 2.77 0.29
CA HIS A 31 4.07 3.56 1.26
C HIS A 31 2.56 3.55 0.95
N GLU A 32 2.15 3.65 -0.33
CA GLU A 32 0.74 3.54 -0.70
C GLU A 32 0.16 2.15 -0.37
N ASN A 33 0.93 1.09 -0.63
CA ASN A 33 0.51 -0.26 -0.32
C ASN A 33 0.38 -0.48 1.19
N GLU A 34 1.34 -0.02 1.99
CA GLU A 34 1.27 -0.06 3.45
C GLU A 34 0.06 0.71 3.97
N SER A 35 -0.13 1.95 3.50
CA SER A 35 -1.29 2.78 3.85
C SER A 35 -2.62 2.08 3.53
N CYS A 36 -2.71 1.41 2.39
CA CYS A 36 -3.89 0.64 2.01
C CYS A 36 -4.14 -0.57 2.92
N GLN A 37 -3.08 -1.27 3.36
CA GLN A 37 -3.20 -2.38 4.30
C GLN A 37 -3.64 -1.90 5.69
N TYR A 38 -3.05 -0.81 6.19
CA TYR A 38 -3.43 -0.23 7.47
C TYR A 38 -4.89 0.24 7.47
N SER A 39 -5.35 0.89 6.40
CA SER A 39 -6.76 1.28 6.27
C SER A 39 -7.73 0.09 6.35
N LYS A 40 -7.36 -1.07 5.78
CA LYS A 40 -8.17 -2.30 5.93
C LYS A 40 -8.17 -2.81 7.35
N LYS A 41 -7.00 -2.89 7.98
CA LYS A 41 -6.86 -3.33 9.37
C LYS A 41 -7.64 -2.44 10.32
N TYR A 42 -7.58 -1.11 10.14
CA TYR A 42 -8.36 -0.18 10.96
C TYR A 42 -9.86 -0.36 10.77
N LYS A 43 -10.31 -0.58 9.53
CA LYS A 43 -11.72 -0.90 9.29
C LYS A 43 -12.15 -2.17 10.04
N GLU A 44 -11.37 -3.25 9.97
CA GLU A 44 -11.66 -4.50 10.69
C GLU A 44 -11.74 -4.28 12.21
N LEU A 45 -10.81 -3.51 12.78
CA LEU A 45 -10.81 -3.18 14.21
C LEU A 45 -12.01 -2.32 14.62
N ILE A 46 -12.41 -1.36 13.77
CA ILE A 46 -13.61 -0.54 13.99
C ILE A 46 -14.86 -1.42 13.95
N ASP A 47 -14.98 -2.28 12.94
CA ASP A 47 -16.12 -3.19 12.79
C ASP A 47 -16.22 -4.15 13.99
N LEU A 48 -15.10 -4.68 14.50
CA LEU A 48 -15.03 -5.47 15.73
C LEU A 48 -15.55 -4.68 16.94
N ALA A 49 -15.03 -3.48 17.17
CA ALA A 49 -15.41 -2.64 18.32
C ALA A 49 -16.90 -2.24 18.30
N LEU A 50 -17.48 -2.04 17.11
CA LEU A 50 -18.90 -1.72 16.94
C LEU A 50 -19.80 -2.95 17.19
N ASN A 51 -19.37 -4.14 16.76
CA ASN A 51 -20.14 -5.37 16.92
C ASN A 51 -20.09 -5.92 18.36
N GLU A 52 -18.97 -5.76 19.07
CA GLU A 52 -18.87 -6.14 20.49
C GLU A 52 -19.80 -5.30 21.39
N ARG A 53 -20.02 -4.03 21.04
CA ARG A 53 -20.98 -3.13 21.71
C ARG A 53 -22.46 -3.48 21.48
N GLY A 54 -22.78 -4.31 20.49
CA GLY A 54 -24.16 -4.70 20.18
C GLY A 54 -24.67 -5.92 20.97
N ASN A 55 -23.81 -6.56 21.76
CA ASN A 55 -24.11 -7.76 22.55
C ASN A 55 -24.21 -7.49 24.08
N GLU A 56 -24.21 -6.23 24.49
CA GLU A 56 -24.59 -5.77 25.85
C GLU A 56 -26.03 -5.26 25.88
#